data_AF-A0A7J4P6G6-F1
#
_entry.id   AF-A0A7J4P6G6-F1
#
_cell.length_a   1.000
_cell.length_b   1.000
_cell.length_c   1.000
_cell.angle_alpha   90.00
_cell.angle_beta   90.00
_cell.angle_gamma   90.00
#
_symmetry.space_group_name_H-M   'P 1'
#
loop_
_entity.id
_entity.type
_entity.pdbx_description
1 polymer ?
#
loop_
_entity_poly.entity_id
_entity_poly.type
_entity_poly.pdbx_seq_one_letter_code
_entity_poly.pdbx_strand_id
1 'polypeptide(L)' 'MPCILPDGSITETAKKVLAVAMTEKSVEEIAKGSSLPLFRVRSSIRELIDAEFIAEKNGKYLTTEKGKEKI' A
#
# COMPACT_ATOMS: atom_id res chain seq x y z
N MET A 1 -1.67 12.99 4.39
CA MET A 1 -0.36 12.96 3.73
C MET A 1 -0.48 12.00 2.58
N PRO A 2 -0.12 12.43 1.36
CA PRO A 2 -0.15 11.54 0.23
C PRO A 2 0.88 10.42 0.43
N CYS A 3 0.55 9.23 -0.03
CA CYS A 3 1.46 8.09 0.00
C CYS A 3 2.60 8.25 -0.99
N ILE A 4 2.34 9.03 -2.03
CA ILE A 4 3.21 9.32 -3.15
C ILE A 4 3.53 10.82 -3.12
N LEU A 5 4.81 11.15 -3.08
CA LEU A 5 5.30 12.52 -3.16
C LEU A 5 5.26 12.98 -4.62
N PRO A 6 5.15 14.30 -4.88
CA PRO A 6 5.19 14.86 -6.23
C PRO A 6 6.49 14.54 -6.99
N ASP A 7 7.55 14.19 -6.26
CA ASP A 7 8.84 13.73 -6.79
C ASP A 7 8.82 12.26 -7.27
N GLY A 8 7.68 11.57 -7.16
CA GLY A 8 7.54 10.14 -7.49
C GLY A 8 8.13 9.19 -6.44
N SER A 9 8.63 9.73 -5.33
CA SER A 9 9.06 8.98 -4.14
C SER A 9 7.86 8.56 -3.30
N ILE A 10 7.95 7.42 -2.60
CA ILE A 10 6.91 6.97 -1.68
C ILE A 10 7.29 7.25 -0.22
N THR A 11 6.30 7.59 0.60
CA THR A 11 6.52 7.85 2.03
C THR A 11 6.82 6.56 2.81
N GLU A 12 7.44 6.66 3.99
CA GLU A 12 7.65 5.49 4.86
C GLU A 12 6.36 4.75 5.22
N THR A 13 5.25 5.49 5.32
CA THR A 13 3.92 4.92 5.56
C THR A 13 3.51 4.03 4.38
N ALA A 14 3.71 4.51 3.15
CA ALA A 14 3.45 3.76 1.93
C ALA A 14 4.36 2.53 1.81
N LYS A 15 5.66 2.67 2.12
CA LYS A 15 6.60 1.54 2.16
C LYS A 15 6.15 0.44 3.12
N LYS A 16 5.72 0.80 4.33
CA LYS A 16 5.19 -0.17 5.30
C LYS A 16 3.95 -0.89 4.78
N VAL A 17 3.02 -0.17 4.17
CA VAL A 17 1.81 -0.75 3.56
C VAL A 17 2.19 -1.74 2.45
N LEU A 18 3.08 -1.35 1.53
CA LEU A 18 3.55 -2.20 0.43
C LEU A 18 4.35 -3.42 0.92
N ALA A 19 5.17 -3.25 1.97
CA ALA A 19 5.93 -4.35 2.56
C ALA A 19 5.00 -5.38 3.21
N VAL A 20 3.95 -4.93 3.90
CA VAL A 20 2.96 -5.81 4.51
C VAL A 20 2.08 -6.49 3.45
N ALA A 21 1.75 -5.79 2.36
CA ALA A 21 0.96 -6.27 1.23
C ALA A 21 1.78 -7.07 0.19
N MET A 22 3.03 -7.43 0.46
CA MET A 22 3.80 -8.34 -0.41
C MET A 22 3.12 -9.70 -0.59
N THR A 23 2.33 -10.11 0.39
CA THR A 23 1.43 -11.25 0.33
C THR A 23 -0.01 -10.77 0.23
N GLU A 24 -0.86 -11.58 -0.41
CA GLU A 24 -2.27 -11.29 -0.60
C GLU A 24 -2.99 -11.13 0.76
N LYS A 25 -3.29 -9.88 1.12
CA LYS A 25 -3.87 -9.54 2.42
C LYS A 25 -5.05 -8.60 2.29
N SER A 26 -6.01 -8.72 3.20
CA SER A 26 -7.12 -7.78 3.31
C SER A 26 -6.65 -6.44 3.91
N VAL A 27 -7.42 -5.37 3.69
CA VAL A 27 -7.16 -4.04 4.28
C VAL A 27 -6.93 -4.11 5.79
N GLU A 28 -7.70 -4.95 6.47
CA GLU A 28 -7.63 -5.15 7.93
C GLU A 28 -6.30 -5.77 8.38
N GLU A 29 -5.81 -6.76 7.64
CA GLU A 29 -4.51 -7.39 7.91
C GLU A 29 -3.35 -6.45 7.61
N ILE A 30 -3.49 -5.66 6.54
CA ILE A 30 -2.51 -4.63 6.20
C ILE A 30 -2.48 -3.57 7.31
N ALA A 31 -3.62 -3.11 7.80
CA ALA A 31 -3.72 -2.16 8.90
C ALA A 31 -3.09 -2.70 10.19
N LYS A 32 -3.36 -3.96 10.54
CA LYS A 32 -2.72 -4.63 11.68
C LYS A 32 -1.21 -4.76 11.51
N GLY A 33 -0.74 -5.20 10.34
CA GLY A 33 0.69 -5.44 10.08
C GLY A 33 1.50 -4.15 9.91
N SER A 34 0.89 -3.06 9.45
CA SER A 34 1.54 -1.76 9.32
C SER A 34 1.40 -0.89 10.56
N SER A 35 0.65 -1.33 11.58
CA SER A 35 0.27 -0.53 12.76
C SER A 35 -0.33 0.82 12.37
N LEU A 36 -1.17 0.84 11.33
CA LEU A 36 -1.83 2.05 10.84
C LEU A 36 -3.34 1.93 11.01
N PRO A 37 -4.05 3.06 11.24
CA PRO A 37 -5.50 3.06 11.26
C PRO A 37 -6.09 2.61 9.92
N LEU A 38 -7.19 1.85 9.97
CA LEU A 38 -7.92 1.36 8.80
C LEU A 38 -8.25 2.47 7.78
N PHE A 39 -8.71 3.64 8.24
CA PHE A 39 -9.04 4.75 7.35
C PHE A 39 -7.80 5.27 6.60
N ARG A 40 -6.63 5.25 7.24
CA ARG A 40 -5.36 5.66 6.64
C ARG A 40 -4.93 4.64 5.62
N VAL A 41 -4.99 3.35 5.95
CA VAL A 41 -4.67 2.27 5.01
C VAL A 41 -5.59 2.29 3.79
N ARG A 42 -6.89 2.52 3.96
CA ARG A 42 -7.83 2.68 2.83
C ARG A 42 -7.44 3.83 1.90
N SER A 43 -7.08 4.99 2.47
CA SER A 43 -6.59 6.13 1.69
C SER A 43 -5.30 5.76 0.95
N SER A 44 -4.35 5.15 1.66
CA SER A 44 -3.07 4.72 1.11
C SER A 44 -3.22 3.71 -0.02
N ILE A 45 -4.01 2.67 0.17
CA ILE A 45 -4.28 1.64 -0.84
C ILE A 45 -4.87 2.27 -2.09
N ARG A 46 -5.80 3.22 -1.95
CA ARG A 46 -6.42 3.88 -3.11
C ARG A 46 -5.39 4.65 -3.94
N GLU A 47 -4.50 5.40 -3.29
CA GLU A 47 -3.38 6.08 -3.96
C GLU A 47 -2.36 5.10 -4.57
N LEU A 48 -2.05 4.01 -3.86
CA LEU A 48 -1.11 2.99 -4.34
C LEU A 48 -1.66 2.17 -5.52
N ILE A 49 -2.98 1.99 -5.60
CA ILE A 49 -3.64 1.37 -6.76
C ILE A 49 -3.60 2.30 -7.96
N ASP A 50 -3.87 3.59 -7.75
CA ASP A 50 -3.81 4.61 -8.81
C ASP A 50 -2.42 4.69 -9.45
N ALA A 51 -1.37 4.52 -8.63
CA ALA A 51 0.01 4.44 -9.08
C ALA A 51 0.49 3.04 -9.50
N GLU A 52 -0.43 2.06 -9.61
CA GLU A 52 -0.13 0.67 -9.98
C GLU A 52 0.89 -0.05 -9.09
N PHE A 53 1.10 0.40 -7.85
CA PHE A 53 1.99 -0.24 -6.86
C PHE A 53 1.32 -1.39 -6.11
N ILE A 54 -0.02 -1.36 -6.00
CA ILE A 54 -0.84 -2.43 -5.43
C ILE A 54 -1.90 -2.84 -6.44
N ALA A 55 -2.16 -4.13 -6.53
CA ALA A 55 -3.29 -4.71 -7.25
C ALA A 55 -4.30 -5.29 -6.27
N GLU A 56 -5.59 -5.04 -6.51
CA GLU A 56 -6.67 -5.72 -5.81
C GLU A 56 -7.03 -7.03 -6.53
N LYS A 57 -7.06 -8.14 -5.78
CA LYS A 57 -7.52 -9.45 -6.24
C LYS A 57 -8.49 -10.04 -5.21
N ASN A 58 -9.77 -10.18 -5.59
CA ASN A 58 -10.81 -10.80 -4.75
C ASN A 58 -10.93 -10.17 -3.34
N GLY A 59 -10.87 -8.84 -3.23
CA GLY A 59 -10.94 -8.14 -1.93
C GLY A 59 -9.68 -8.23 -1.08
N LYS A 60 -8.59 -8.81 -1.61
CA LYS A 60 -7.25 -8.74 -1.06
C LYS A 60 -6.37 -7.83 -1.90
N TYR A 61 -5.32 -7.32 -1.31
CA TYR A 61 -4.36 -6.42 -1.93
C TYR A 61 -3.00 -7.10 -1.98
N LEU A 62 -2.34 -6.95 -3.12
CA LEU A 62 -1.03 -7.52 -3.39
C LEU A 62 -0.13 -6.46 -4.02
N THR A 63 1.07 -6.31 -3.47
CA THR A 63 2.12 -5.44 -4.01
C THR A 63 2.60 -5.96 -5.36
N THR A 64 2.52 -5.10 -6.38
CA THR A 64 2.99 -5.38 -7.75
C THR A 64 4.51 -5.26 -7.85
N GLU A 65 5.09 -5.61 -9.00
CA GLU A 65 6.53 -5.43 -9.23
C GLU A 65 6.95 -3.96 -9.11
N LYS A 66 6.17 -3.03 -9.66
CA LYS A 66 6.40 -1.57 -9.50
C LYS A 66 6.45 -1.15 -8.04
N GLY A 67 5.56 -1.71 -7.21
CA GLY A 67 5.53 -1.43 -5.78
C GLY A 67 6.78 -1.96 -5.05
N LYS A 68 7.29 -3.13 -5.48
CA LYS A 68 8.52 -3.73 -4.92
C LYS A 68 9.77 -2.93 -5.25
N GLU A 69 9.86 -2.34 -6.44
CA GLU A 69 10.99 -1.49 -6.83
C GLU A 69 11.13 -0.22 -5.97
N LYS A 70 10.05 0.17 -5.28
CA LYS A 70 9.99 1.41 -4.48
C LYS A 70 10.24 1.22 -2.98
N ILE A 71 10.21 -0.01 -2.47
CA ILE A 71 10.46 -0.33 -1.04
C ILE A 71 11.96 -0.35 -0.77
#